data_AF-A0A9D8A122-F1
#
_entry.id   AF-A0A9D8A122-F1
#
_cell.length_a   1.000
_cell.length_b   1.000
_cell.length_c   1.000
_cell.angle_alpha   90.00
_cell.angle_beta   90.00
_cell.angle_gamma   90.00
#
_symmetry.space_group_name_H-M   'P 1'
#
loop_
_entity.id
_entity.type
_entity.pdbx_description
1 polymer ?
#
loop_
_entity_poly.entity_id
_entity_poly.type
_entity_poly.pdbx_seq_one_letter_code
_entity_poly.pdbx_strand_id
1 'polypeptide(L)'
;MKNNSIIKWVLAFTIVLVCVFTMPNYAVCFEKYYINNNQVLLYKIINWWYDSLPEESHQLCGYLIRCQDKGNFQIQYDAIEMKLRFNAKESFADLLSIFKQCEQCWGPSYLKLTWLNKEYFGDGQFIASTDKDSTVNSYIFAHIERTHAQQIQSIVDVIGIELEGVICGLMNSKIALHNAGKLLKTCQAGSEKQDENFPITLKIVNSQTEEILAKLSVIYN
;
A
#
# COMPACT_ATOMS: atom_id res chain seq x y z
N MET A 1 25.74 19.51 55.23
CA MET A 1 25.14 18.37 54.50
C MET A 1 23.71 18.73 54.05
N LYS A 2 23.55 19.37 52.88
CA LYS A 2 22.22 19.84 52.40
C LYS A 2 22.02 19.71 50.88
N ASN A 3 22.78 18.83 50.22
CA ASN A 3 22.81 18.73 48.75
C ASN A 3 22.19 17.43 48.16
N ASN A 4 21.82 16.45 49.00
CA ASN A 4 21.37 15.14 48.51
C ASN A 4 19.88 15.09 48.10
N SER A 5 19.08 16.11 48.42
CA SER A 5 17.65 16.11 48.07
C SER A 5 17.41 16.58 46.63
N ILE A 6 18.12 17.62 46.19
CA ILE A 6 17.92 18.22 44.86
C ILE A 6 18.36 17.24 43.76
N ILE A 7 19.47 16.53 43.97
CA ILE A 7 20.00 15.54 43.02
C ILE A 7 18.98 14.41 42.78
N LYS A 8 18.24 13.98 43.81
CA LYS A 8 17.22 12.92 43.68
C LYS A 8 16.03 13.36 42.82
N TRP A 9 15.58 14.60 42.97
CA TRP A 9 14.47 15.14 42.17
C TRP A 9 14.88 15.37 40.71
N VAL A 10 16.10 15.84 40.46
CA VAL A 10 16.62 16.02 39.10
C VAL A 10 16.78 14.68 38.37
N LEU A 11 17.27 13.63 39.07
CA LEU A 11 17.36 12.28 38.52
C LEU A 11 15.99 11.67 38.22
N ALA A 12 15.01 11.84 39.13
CA ALA A 12 13.65 11.37 38.88
C ALA A 12 13.02 12.09 37.67
N PHE A 13 13.21 13.40 37.55
CA PHE A 13 12.68 14.19 36.44
C PHE A 13 13.33 13.82 35.09
N THR A 14 14.64 13.60 35.07
CA THR A 14 15.35 13.16 33.85
C THR A 14 14.96 11.75 33.42
N ILE A 15 14.77 10.81 34.35
CA ILE A 15 14.30 9.46 34.02
C ILE A 15 12.88 9.50 33.43
N VAL A 16 11.97 10.30 34.01
CA VAL A 16 10.60 10.45 33.46
C VAL A 16 10.63 11.12 32.08
N LEU A 17 11.46 12.15 31.88
CA LEU A 17 11.57 12.82 30.58
C LEU A 17 12.12 11.86 29.51
N VAL A 18 13.15 11.08 29.83
CA VAL A 18 13.72 10.09 28.90
C VAL A 18 12.67 9.02 28.55
N CYS A 19 11.91 8.50 29.52
CA CYS A 19 10.87 7.50 29.23
C CYS A 19 9.71 8.03 28.37
N VAL A 20 9.38 9.33 28.44
CA VAL A 20 8.34 9.94 27.58
C VAL A 20 8.87 10.19 26.17
N PHE A 21 10.15 10.53 26.00
CA PHE A 21 10.76 10.77 24.69
C PHE A 21 11.33 9.52 24.00
N THR A 22 11.48 8.40 24.72
CA THR A 22 11.90 7.11 24.15
C THR A 22 10.75 6.12 24.05
N MET A 23 9.49 6.56 24.04
CA MET A 23 8.47 5.67 23.49
C MET A 23 8.84 5.47 22.03
N PRO A 24 9.23 4.25 21.60
CA PRO A 24 9.39 4.00 20.19
C PRO A 24 8.07 4.40 19.55
N ASN A 25 8.13 5.10 18.42
CA ASN A 25 7.02 5.14 17.50
C ASN A 25 6.70 3.68 17.18
N TYR A 26 5.85 3.06 18.00
CA TYR A 26 5.19 1.84 17.63
C TYR A 26 4.55 2.19 16.31
N ALA A 27 5.05 1.59 15.23
CA ALA A 27 4.42 1.62 13.94
C ALA A 27 3.00 1.09 14.16
N VAL A 28 2.09 2.00 14.47
CA VAL A 28 0.67 1.78 14.39
C VAL A 28 0.50 1.34 12.94
N CYS A 29 0.15 0.07 12.72
CA CYS A 29 -0.16 -0.39 11.38
C CYS A 29 -1.34 0.46 10.88
N PHE A 30 -1.03 1.51 10.10
CA PHE A 30 -2.03 2.36 9.46
C PHE A 30 -2.84 1.54 8.45
N GLU A 31 -2.22 0.51 7.89
CA GLU A 31 -2.82 -0.40 6.93
C GLU A 31 -3.81 -1.37 7.58
N LYS A 32 -5.00 -1.45 6.99
CA LYS A 32 -6.00 -2.47 7.30
C LYS A 32 -6.05 -3.49 6.17
N TYR A 33 -5.86 -4.74 6.53
CA TYR A 33 -5.96 -5.87 5.61
C TYR A 33 -7.28 -6.60 5.81
N TYR A 34 -7.90 -7.01 4.70
CA TYR A 34 -9.13 -7.79 4.69
C TYR A 34 -8.98 -8.99 3.77
N ILE A 35 -9.46 -10.15 4.19
CA ILE A 35 -9.60 -11.34 3.34
C ILE A 35 -11.09 -11.69 3.29
N ASN A 36 -11.68 -11.71 2.09
CA ASN A 36 -13.13 -11.85 1.89
C ASN A 36 -13.94 -10.92 2.81
N ASN A 37 -13.56 -9.63 2.85
CA ASN A 37 -14.17 -8.58 3.67
C ASN A 37 -14.00 -8.72 5.20
N ASN A 38 -13.33 -9.75 5.70
CA ASN A 38 -13.01 -9.87 7.12
C ASN A 38 -11.68 -9.20 7.42
N GLN A 39 -11.63 -8.28 8.37
CA GLN A 39 -10.39 -7.64 8.79
C GLN A 39 -9.46 -8.68 9.44
N VAL A 40 -8.18 -8.67 9.05
CA VAL A 40 -7.18 -9.63 9.51
C VAL A 40 -5.88 -8.96 9.92
N LEU A 41 -5.11 -9.64 10.77
CA LEU A 41 -3.71 -9.30 11.03
C LEU A 41 -2.83 -10.05 10.04
N LEU A 42 -2.51 -9.43 8.91
CA LEU A 42 -1.90 -10.14 7.78
C LEU A 42 -0.57 -10.81 8.14
N TYR A 43 0.26 -10.19 8.98
CA TYR A 43 1.52 -10.80 9.43
C TYR A 43 1.30 -12.12 10.19
N LYS A 44 0.21 -12.28 10.95
CA LYS A 44 -0.12 -13.54 11.63
C LYS A 44 -0.50 -14.62 10.62
N ILE A 45 -1.22 -14.23 9.57
CA ILE A 45 -1.58 -15.13 8.47
C ILE A 45 -0.34 -15.57 7.71
N ILE A 46 0.57 -14.64 7.40
CA ILE A 46 1.86 -14.95 6.76
C ILE A 46 2.65 -15.96 7.61
N ASN A 47 2.81 -15.70 8.91
CA ASN A 47 3.54 -16.60 9.81
C ASN A 47 2.88 -17.98 9.89
N TRP A 48 1.55 -18.05 10.03
CA TRP A 48 0.83 -19.32 10.00
C TRP A 48 1.03 -20.06 8.66
N TRP A 49 0.99 -19.34 7.53
CA TRP A 49 1.14 -19.96 6.21
C TRP A 49 2.55 -20.53 5.99
N TYR A 50 3.58 -19.90 6.57
CA TYR A 50 4.94 -20.46 6.61
C TYR A 50 4.98 -21.84 7.26
N ASP A 51 4.34 -21.97 8.42
CA ASP A 51 4.39 -23.18 9.25
C ASP A 51 3.32 -24.23 8.86
N SER A 52 2.39 -23.86 7.99
CA SER A 52 1.30 -24.74 7.54
C SER A 52 1.80 -26.00 6.83
N LEU A 53 1.06 -27.09 7.06
CA LEU A 53 1.27 -28.34 6.33
C LEU A 53 0.94 -28.15 4.83
N PRO A 54 1.52 -28.95 3.92
CA PRO A 54 1.26 -28.84 2.48
C PRO A 54 -0.23 -28.90 2.11
N GLU A 55 -1.02 -29.71 2.82
CA GLU A 55 -2.46 -29.89 2.57
C GLU A 55 -3.28 -28.64 2.98
N GLU A 56 -2.79 -27.89 3.97
CA GLU A 56 -3.43 -26.67 4.47
C GLU A 56 -3.01 -25.43 3.68
N SER A 57 -1.92 -25.52 2.92
CA SER A 57 -1.32 -24.38 2.22
C SER A 57 -2.20 -23.77 1.13
N HIS A 58 -3.29 -24.45 0.72
CA HIS A 58 -4.26 -23.96 -0.26
C HIS A 58 -5.43 -23.18 0.33
N GLN A 59 -5.59 -23.14 1.66
CA GLN A 59 -6.78 -22.57 2.29
C GLN A 59 -7.00 -21.08 2.00
N LEU A 60 -5.95 -20.32 1.72
CA LEU A 60 -6.02 -18.89 1.42
C LEU A 60 -6.09 -18.59 -0.09
N CYS A 61 -5.89 -19.61 -0.92
CA CYS A 61 -5.75 -19.45 -2.35
C CYS A 61 -7.06 -19.02 -3.00
N GLY A 62 -6.96 -18.09 -3.96
CA GLY A 62 -8.12 -17.59 -4.69
C GLY A 62 -8.98 -16.58 -3.89
N TYR A 63 -8.71 -16.37 -2.61
CA TYR A 63 -9.41 -15.34 -1.86
C TYR A 63 -8.98 -13.93 -2.27
N LEU A 64 -9.95 -13.02 -2.26
CA LEU A 64 -9.70 -11.61 -2.46
C LEU A 64 -9.08 -11.05 -1.18
N ILE A 65 -7.94 -10.40 -1.34
CA ILE A 65 -7.31 -9.60 -0.30
C ILE A 65 -7.41 -8.12 -0.67
N ARG A 66 -7.76 -7.31 0.33
CA ARG A 66 -7.83 -5.86 0.23
C ARG A 66 -6.93 -5.23 1.29
N CYS A 67 -6.05 -4.32 0.87
CA CYS A 67 -5.29 -3.45 1.75
C CYS A 67 -5.86 -2.03 1.65
N GLN A 68 -6.06 -1.36 2.77
CA GLN A 68 -6.52 0.02 2.83
C GLN A 68 -5.61 0.85 3.74
N ASP A 69 -5.25 2.04 3.30
CA ASP A 69 -4.64 3.08 4.15
C ASP A 69 -5.44 4.39 4.01
N LYS A 70 -5.71 5.04 5.15
CA LYS A 70 -6.51 6.27 5.23
C LYS A 70 -5.62 7.43 5.70
N GLY A 71 -5.53 8.49 4.89
CA GLY A 71 -5.03 9.79 5.35
C GLY A 71 -3.51 9.92 5.42
N ASN A 72 -2.77 9.18 4.60
CA ASN A 72 -1.31 9.16 4.67
C ASN A 72 -0.59 9.75 3.45
N PHE A 73 -1.25 10.66 2.72
CA PHE A 73 -0.67 11.31 1.55
C PHE A 73 -0.09 12.69 1.86
N GLN A 74 1.02 13.00 1.22
CA GLN A 74 1.52 14.34 0.96
C GLN A 74 1.24 14.69 -0.50
N ILE A 75 0.56 15.81 -0.72
CA ILE A 75 0.23 16.28 -2.07
C ILE A 75 1.04 17.51 -2.39
N GLN A 76 1.80 17.44 -3.49
CA GLN A 76 2.64 18.53 -3.98
C GLN A 76 2.19 18.91 -5.39
N TYR A 77 2.03 20.21 -5.64
CA TYR A 77 1.67 20.72 -6.96
C TYR A 77 2.80 21.62 -7.49
N ASP A 78 3.31 21.29 -8.67
CA ASP A 78 4.20 22.13 -9.45
C ASP A 78 3.37 22.91 -10.47
N ALA A 79 3.29 24.24 -10.28
CA ALA A 79 2.51 25.11 -11.14
C ALA A 79 3.16 25.38 -12.51
N ILE A 80 4.49 25.24 -12.64
CA ILE A 80 5.22 25.47 -13.89
C ILE A 80 5.05 24.24 -14.78
N GLU A 81 5.22 23.05 -14.21
CA GLU A 81 5.07 21.79 -14.94
C GLU A 81 3.61 21.30 -15.02
N MET A 82 2.70 21.93 -14.28
CA MET A 82 1.30 21.51 -14.12
C MET A 82 1.18 20.05 -13.66
N LYS A 83 2.02 19.68 -12.69
CA LYS A 83 2.09 18.31 -12.15
C LYS A 83 1.61 18.26 -10.72
N LEU A 84 0.72 17.32 -10.45
CA LEU A 84 0.26 16.98 -9.11
C LEU A 84 0.85 15.63 -8.70
N ARG A 85 1.60 15.62 -7.60
CA ARG A 85 2.24 14.43 -7.05
C ARG A 85 1.59 14.05 -5.72
N PHE A 86 1.17 12.80 -5.60
CA PHE A 86 0.77 12.15 -4.37
C PHE A 86 1.92 11.28 -3.90
N ASN A 87 2.42 11.52 -2.69
CA ASN A 87 3.40 10.66 -2.04
C ASN A 87 2.77 10.09 -0.77
N ALA A 88 2.73 8.77 -0.61
CA ALA A 88 2.45 8.16 0.68
C ALA A 88 3.60 8.51 1.64
N LYS A 89 3.29 8.94 2.87
CA LYS A 89 4.30 9.31 3.87
C LYS A 89 5.04 8.08 4.41
N GLU A 90 4.37 6.93 4.40
CA GLU A 90 4.93 5.64 4.77
C GLU A 90 4.79 4.66 3.59
N SER A 91 5.45 3.51 3.69
CA SER A 91 5.32 2.46 2.69
C SER A 91 3.92 1.83 2.72
N PHE A 92 3.34 1.63 1.54
CA PHE A 92 2.02 1.03 1.38
C PHE A 92 2.08 -0.37 0.77
N ALA A 93 1.25 -1.27 1.31
CA ALA A 93 1.09 -2.67 0.96
C ALA A 93 2.38 -3.51 1.09
N ASP A 94 3.20 -3.22 2.10
CA ASP A 94 4.51 -3.87 2.28
C ASP A 94 4.45 -5.38 2.46
N LEU A 95 3.34 -5.91 2.98
CA LEU A 95 3.11 -7.33 3.17
C LEU A 95 2.56 -8.04 1.91
N LEU A 96 2.41 -7.32 0.80
CA LEU A 96 1.92 -7.83 -0.47
C LEU A 96 3.01 -7.76 -1.54
N SER A 97 3.14 -8.82 -2.33
CA SER A 97 3.94 -8.82 -3.55
C SER A 97 3.05 -8.55 -4.74
N ILE A 98 3.18 -7.35 -5.29
CA ILE A 98 2.32 -6.79 -6.35
C ILE A 98 2.95 -6.98 -7.72
N PHE A 99 4.26 -6.72 -7.83
CA PHE A 99 5.01 -6.77 -9.08
C PHE A 99 5.98 -7.94 -9.11
N LYS A 100 6.26 -8.43 -10.33
CA LYS A 100 7.27 -9.46 -10.55
C LYS A 100 8.65 -8.98 -10.09
N GLN A 101 9.38 -9.87 -9.41
CA GLN A 101 10.74 -9.60 -8.93
C GLN A 101 11.82 -10.16 -9.87
N CYS A 102 11.42 -10.78 -10.98
CA CYS A 102 12.30 -11.44 -11.94
C CYS A 102 12.23 -10.75 -13.30
N GLU A 103 13.39 -10.61 -13.95
CA GLU A 103 13.48 -9.94 -15.25
C GLU A 103 12.89 -10.78 -16.39
N GLN A 104 13.11 -12.09 -16.37
CA GLN A 104 12.75 -13.02 -17.45
C GLN A 104 11.41 -13.75 -17.24
N CYS A 105 10.66 -13.43 -16.18
CA CYS A 105 9.37 -14.04 -15.93
C CYS A 105 8.22 -13.19 -16.48
N TRP A 106 7.14 -13.83 -16.89
CA TRP A 106 5.90 -13.15 -17.22
C TRP A 106 5.17 -12.76 -15.94
N GLY A 107 4.78 -11.49 -15.80
CA GLY A 107 4.09 -11.03 -14.59
C GLY A 107 3.79 -9.53 -14.53
N PRO A 108 3.10 -9.09 -13.47
CA PRO A 108 2.74 -7.68 -13.29
C PRO A 108 4.00 -6.83 -13.18
N SER A 109 4.08 -5.78 -13.99
CA SER A 109 5.30 -4.97 -14.15
C SER A 109 5.12 -3.53 -13.70
N TYR A 110 3.96 -2.94 -13.94
CA TYR A 110 3.67 -1.54 -13.58
C TYR A 110 2.17 -1.30 -13.46
N LEU A 111 1.79 -0.16 -12.87
CA LEU A 111 0.40 0.31 -12.79
C LEU A 111 0.07 1.22 -13.98
N LYS A 112 -1.08 0.98 -14.60
CA LYS A 112 -1.66 1.82 -15.64
C LYS A 112 -2.97 2.41 -15.16
N LEU A 113 -3.18 3.69 -15.42
CA LEU A 113 -4.45 4.33 -15.19
C LEU A 113 -5.54 3.72 -16.09
N THR A 114 -6.63 3.33 -15.46
CA THR A 114 -7.82 2.77 -16.14
C THR A 114 -9.02 3.68 -16.05
N TRP A 115 -9.07 4.54 -15.02
CA TRP A 115 -10.14 5.52 -14.84
C TRP A 115 -9.67 6.68 -13.98
N LEU A 116 -10.19 7.88 -14.26
CA LEU A 116 -9.87 9.11 -13.54
C LEU A 116 -11.13 9.96 -13.39
N ASN A 117 -11.34 10.51 -12.20
CA ASN A 117 -12.48 11.37 -11.95
C ASN A 117 -12.23 12.77 -12.53
N LYS A 118 -12.94 13.13 -13.59
CA LYS A 118 -12.80 14.43 -14.25
C LYS A 118 -13.20 15.61 -13.37
N GLU A 119 -14.05 15.41 -12.36
CA GLU A 119 -14.40 16.47 -11.41
C GLU A 119 -13.18 16.93 -10.61
N TYR A 120 -12.31 16.00 -10.23
CA TYR A 120 -11.11 16.29 -9.44
C TYR A 120 -9.88 16.60 -10.29
N PHE A 121 -9.75 16.00 -11.46
CA PHE A 121 -8.52 16.06 -12.27
C PHE A 121 -8.68 16.76 -13.62
N GLY A 122 -9.89 17.12 -14.05
CA GLY A 122 -10.13 17.74 -15.36
C GLY A 122 -9.63 16.87 -16.52
N ASP A 123 -8.82 17.46 -17.40
CA ASP A 123 -8.13 16.78 -18.51
C ASP A 123 -6.78 16.17 -18.11
N GLY A 124 -6.53 16.06 -16.81
CA GLY A 124 -5.34 15.48 -16.24
C GLY A 124 -5.04 14.06 -16.72
N GLN A 125 -3.76 13.71 -16.71
CA GLN A 125 -3.30 12.39 -17.14
C GLN A 125 -2.32 11.80 -16.14
N PHE A 126 -2.43 10.50 -15.89
CA PHE A 126 -1.47 9.80 -15.04
C PHE A 126 -0.16 9.56 -15.79
N ILE A 127 0.95 9.94 -15.18
CA ILE A 127 2.29 9.61 -15.65
C ILE A 127 2.67 8.30 -14.99
N ALA A 128 2.81 7.24 -15.78
CA ALA A 128 3.30 5.96 -15.29
C ALA A 128 4.69 6.15 -14.66
N SER A 129 4.90 5.59 -13.47
CA SER A 129 6.22 5.57 -12.86
C SER A 129 7.13 4.72 -13.74
N THR A 130 8.22 5.32 -14.25
CA THR A 130 9.25 4.62 -15.02
C THR A 130 10.24 3.89 -14.11
N ASP A 131 10.19 4.14 -12.80
CA ASP A 131 11.06 3.47 -11.86
C ASP A 131 10.64 2.01 -11.72
N LYS A 132 11.57 1.13 -12.15
CA LYS A 132 11.49 -0.32 -11.96
C LYS A 132 11.45 -0.72 -10.48
N ASP A 133 11.72 0.22 -9.58
CA ASP A 133 11.57 0.07 -8.13
C ASP A 133 10.09 0.18 -7.73
N SER A 134 9.34 -0.85 -8.12
CA SER A 134 8.17 -1.56 -7.55
C SER A 134 7.35 -0.99 -6.37
N THR A 135 7.47 0.29 -6.03
CA THR A 135 6.87 0.87 -4.84
C THR A 135 5.60 1.64 -5.19
N VAL A 136 4.55 1.33 -4.45
CA VAL A 136 3.18 1.82 -4.65
C VAL A 136 2.98 3.07 -3.78
N ASN A 137 3.97 3.96 -3.80
CA ASN A 137 4.08 5.07 -2.86
C ASN A 137 4.05 6.45 -3.52
N SER A 138 4.26 6.57 -4.82
CA SER A 138 4.25 7.87 -5.54
C SER A 138 3.42 7.81 -6.81
N TYR A 139 2.52 8.78 -6.99
CA TYR A 139 1.63 8.90 -8.13
C TYR A 139 1.71 10.31 -8.70
N ILE A 140 1.95 10.43 -9.99
CA ILE A 140 2.11 11.74 -10.64
C ILE A 140 1.03 11.89 -11.70
N PHE A 141 0.35 13.02 -11.68
CA PHE A 141 -0.61 13.44 -12.70
C PHE A 141 -0.10 14.70 -13.37
N ALA A 142 -0.06 14.71 -14.70
CA ALA A 142 0.27 15.87 -15.53
C ALA A 142 -0.99 16.58 -16.03
N HIS A 143 -0.80 17.80 -16.54
CA HIS A 143 -1.86 18.65 -17.10
C HIS A 143 -2.96 18.95 -16.10
N ILE A 144 -2.60 19.06 -14.82
CA ILE A 144 -3.54 19.42 -13.75
C ILE A 144 -3.60 20.93 -13.66
N GLU A 145 -4.79 21.49 -13.90
CA GLU A 145 -5.01 22.92 -13.70
C GLU A 145 -4.95 23.27 -12.21
N ARG A 146 -4.60 24.53 -11.93
CA ARG A 146 -4.44 25.03 -10.56
C ARG A 146 -5.71 24.87 -9.71
N THR A 147 -6.89 25.05 -10.29
CA THR A 147 -8.19 24.91 -9.63
C THR A 147 -8.41 23.48 -9.15
N HIS A 148 -8.17 22.50 -10.01
CA HIS A 148 -8.23 21.07 -9.70
C HIS A 148 -7.17 20.65 -8.66
N ALA A 149 -5.94 21.18 -8.77
CA ALA A 149 -4.90 20.96 -7.77
C ALA A 149 -5.31 21.48 -6.38
N GLN A 150 -5.89 22.68 -6.31
CA GLN A 150 -6.39 23.27 -5.06
C GLN A 150 -7.55 22.46 -4.47
N GLN A 151 -8.48 21.99 -5.30
CA GLN A 151 -9.57 21.12 -4.88
C GLN A 151 -9.03 19.83 -4.24
N ILE A 152 -8.09 19.15 -4.88
CA ILE A 152 -7.47 17.94 -4.33
C ILE A 152 -6.71 18.24 -3.04
N GLN A 153 -5.94 19.33 -3.00
CA GLN A 153 -5.22 19.74 -1.78
C GLN A 153 -6.17 20.02 -0.61
N SER A 154 -7.37 20.55 -0.86
CA SER A 154 -8.36 20.81 0.19
C SER A 154 -8.95 19.56 0.84
N ILE A 155 -8.84 18.40 0.20
CA ILE A 155 -9.34 17.11 0.71
C ILE A 155 -8.21 16.15 1.09
N VAL A 156 -6.95 16.60 1.14
CA VAL A 156 -5.78 15.73 1.34
C VAL A 156 -5.88 14.82 2.56
N ASP A 157 -6.41 15.34 3.68
CA ASP A 157 -6.52 14.63 4.95
C ASP A 157 -7.50 13.44 4.89
N VAL A 158 -8.38 13.43 3.89
CA VAL A 158 -9.38 12.37 3.72
C VAL A 158 -9.08 11.48 2.51
N ILE A 159 -7.99 11.74 1.77
CA ILE A 159 -7.58 10.86 0.68
C ILE A 159 -6.97 9.57 1.26
N GLY A 160 -7.46 8.44 0.78
CA GLY A 160 -6.96 7.11 1.08
C GLY A 160 -6.57 6.36 -0.18
N ILE A 161 -5.97 5.19 0.04
CA ILE A 161 -5.57 4.26 -1.00
C ILE A 161 -6.09 2.88 -0.68
N GLU A 162 -6.56 2.19 -1.70
CA GLU A 162 -7.02 0.81 -1.60
C GLU A 162 -6.33 -0.04 -2.66
N LEU A 163 -5.79 -1.18 -2.27
CA LEU A 163 -5.27 -2.20 -3.17
C LEU A 163 -6.09 -3.46 -3.01
N GLU A 164 -6.54 -4.03 -4.12
CA GLU A 164 -7.28 -5.28 -4.17
C GLU A 164 -6.59 -6.24 -5.14
N GLY A 165 -6.53 -7.52 -4.77
CA GLY A 165 -6.02 -8.57 -5.63
C GLY A 165 -6.34 -9.95 -5.09
N VAL A 166 -6.01 -10.98 -5.85
CA VAL A 166 -6.28 -12.37 -5.49
C VAL A 166 -5.01 -13.03 -4.98
N ILE A 167 -5.14 -13.75 -3.87
CA ILE A 167 -4.03 -14.49 -3.25
C ILE A 167 -3.60 -15.63 -4.19
N CYS A 168 -2.35 -15.55 -4.66
CA CYS A 168 -1.70 -16.51 -5.56
C CYS A 168 -0.63 -17.37 -4.87
N GLY A 169 -0.17 -16.94 -3.69
CA GLY A 169 0.80 -17.70 -2.91
C GLY A 169 1.54 -16.87 -1.88
N LEU A 170 2.67 -17.40 -1.42
CA LEU A 170 3.55 -16.76 -0.45
C LEU A 170 4.96 -16.65 -1.04
N MET A 171 5.56 -15.45 -0.97
CA MET A 171 6.90 -15.17 -1.47
C MET A 171 7.60 -14.15 -0.57
N ASN A 172 8.82 -14.45 -0.12
CA ASN A 172 9.68 -13.50 0.61
C ASN A 172 8.96 -12.78 1.77
N SER A 173 8.24 -13.53 2.60
CA SER A 173 7.43 -13.02 3.71
C SER A 173 6.28 -12.09 3.32
N LYS A 174 5.82 -12.19 2.07
CA LYS A 174 4.69 -11.42 1.53
C LYS A 174 3.69 -12.35 0.87
N ILE A 175 2.42 -11.96 0.92
CA ILE A 175 1.37 -12.60 0.12
C ILE A 175 1.54 -12.18 -1.33
N ALA A 176 1.76 -13.14 -2.22
CA ALA A 176 1.88 -12.88 -3.64
C ALA A 176 0.49 -12.73 -4.27
N LEU A 177 0.29 -11.63 -4.99
CA LEU A 177 -0.89 -11.39 -5.81
C LEU A 177 -0.68 -11.79 -7.28
N HIS A 178 0.43 -12.49 -7.55
CA HIS A 178 0.85 -12.95 -8.85
C HIS A 178 1.55 -14.30 -8.77
N ASN A 179 1.63 -15.00 -9.90
CA ASN A 179 2.32 -16.29 -10.02
C ASN A 179 3.75 -16.17 -10.54
N ALA A 180 4.27 -14.96 -10.76
CA ALA A 180 5.62 -14.74 -11.25
C ALA A 180 6.69 -14.99 -10.18
N GLY A 181 7.77 -15.70 -10.54
CA GLY A 181 8.93 -15.94 -9.67
C GLY A 181 8.87 -17.26 -8.89
N LYS A 182 9.73 -17.38 -7.87
CA LYS A 182 9.83 -18.58 -7.02
C LYS A 182 9.01 -18.38 -5.74
N LEU A 183 7.78 -18.86 -5.76
CA LEU A 183 6.91 -18.88 -4.58
C LEU A 183 7.36 -19.97 -3.59
N LEU A 184 7.27 -19.67 -2.30
CA LEU A 184 7.54 -20.62 -1.20
C LEU A 184 6.36 -21.56 -0.99
N LYS A 185 5.15 -21.02 -1.06
CA LYS A 185 3.89 -21.77 -1.11
C LYS A 185 3.13 -21.27 -2.33
N THR A 186 2.85 -22.16 -3.26
CA THR A 186 2.12 -21.83 -4.49
C THR A 186 0.69 -22.32 -4.34
N CYS A 187 -0.26 -21.46 -4.68
CA CYS A 187 -1.62 -21.91 -4.89
C CYS A 187 -1.63 -22.88 -6.07
N GLN A 188 -1.99 -24.14 -5.83
CA GLN A 188 -2.10 -25.11 -6.91
C GLN A 188 -3.09 -24.55 -7.93
N ALA A 189 -2.60 -24.31 -9.15
CA ALA A 189 -3.47 -23.95 -10.25
C ALA A 189 -4.45 -25.11 -10.42
N GLY A 190 -5.72 -24.86 -10.09
CA GLY A 190 -6.79 -25.66 -10.67
C GLY A 190 -6.54 -25.69 -12.17
N SER A 191 -6.42 -26.90 -12.70
CA SER A 191 -6.23 -27.24 -14.10
C SER A 191 -6.84 -26.23 -15.09
N GLU A 192 -6.04 -25.88 -16.09
CA GLU A 192 -6.47 -25.49 -17.44
C GLU A 192 -7.15 -24.11 -17.57
N LYS A 193 -6.40 -23.21 -18.24
CA LYS A 193 -6.66 -21.81 -18.60
C LYS A 193 -6.22 -20.81 -17.54
N GLN A 194 -4.95 -20.41 -17.68
CA GLN A 194 -4.45 -19.09 -17.30
C GLN A 194 -5.30 -18.01 -17.99
N ASP A 195 -6.51 -17.77 -17.53
CA ASP A 195 -7.17 -16.51 -17.79
C ASP A 195 -6.46 -15.47 -16.93
N GLU A 196 -5.71 -14.62 -17.64
CA GLU A 196 -5.52 -13.16 -17.57
C GLU A 196 -6.35 -12.31 -16.56
N ASN A 197 -7.06 -12.88 -15.58
CA ASN A 197 -8.12 -12.25 -14.80
C ASN A 197 -7.89 -12.26 -13.27
N PHE A 198 -6.64 -12.08 -12.82
CA PHE A 198 -6.38 -11.67 -11.43
C PHE A 198 -6.02 -10.18 -11.39
N PRO A 199 -6.96 -9.26 -11.71
CA PRO A 199 -6.63 -7.85 -11.83
C PRO A 199 -6.28 -7.29 -10.45
N ILE A 200 -4.99 -7.03 -10.24
CA ILE A 200 -4.59 -6.20 -9.11
C ILE A 200 -5.01 -4.77 -9.42
N THR A 201 -5.91 -4.25 -8.59
CA THR A 201 -6.49 -2.93 -8.74
C THR A 201 -6.04 -2.05 -7.60
N LEU A 202 -5.64 -0.82 -7.94
CA LEU A 202 -5.37 0.22 -6.98
C LEU A 202 -6.34 1.37 -7.17
N LYS A 203 -6.89 1.89 -6.07
CA LYS A 203 -7.80 3.03 -6.06
C LYS A 203 -7.23 4.10 -5.17
N ILE A 204 -7.26 5.34 -5.64
CA ILE A 204 -7.17 6.53 -4.80
C ILE A 204 -8.61 6.91 -4.50
N VAL A 205 -8.97 7.07 -3.23
CA VAL A 205 -10.36 7.26 -2.78
C VAL A 205 -10.48 8.44 -1.82
N ASN A 206 -11.65 9.05 -1.76
CA ASN A 206 -12.04 9.88 -0.63
C ASN A 206 -12.57 8.92 0.45
N SER A 207 -11.82 8.76 1.54
CA SER A 207 -12.10 7.78 2.58
C SER A 207 -13.31 8.11 3.47
N GLN A 208 -13.89 9.31 3.32
CA GLN A 208 -15.14 9.72 3.97
C GLN A 208 -16.37 9.46 3.10
N THR A 209 -16.29 9.76 1.80
CA THR A 209 -17.42 9.61 0.87
C THR A 209 -17.41 8.28 0.11
N GLU A 210 -16.30 7.52 0.20
CA GLU A 210 -16.01 6.31 -0.59
C GLU A 210 -15.94 6.55 -2.11
N GLU A 211 -15.88 7.82 -2.52
CA GLU A 211 -15.74 8.19 -3.92
C GLU A 211 -14.36 7.82 -4.45
N ILE A 212 -14.31 7.23 -5.66
CA ILE A 212 -13.06 6.91 -6.34
C ILE A 212 -12.57 8.17 -7.06
N LEU A 213 -11.31 8.53 -6.83
CA LEU A 213 -10.63 9.66 -7.46
C LEU A 213 -9.85 9.19 -8.69
N ALA A 214 -9.15 8.07 -8.57
CA ALA A 214 -8.43 7.42 -9.65
C ALA A 214 -8.42 5.90 -9.46
N LYS A 215 -8.44 5.16 -10.58
CA LYS A 215 -8.31 3.70 -10.59
C LYS A 215 -7.16 3.29 -11.50
N LEU A 216 -6.22 2.53 -10.95
CA LEU A 216 -5.10 1.94 -11.66
C LEU A 216 -5.23 0.42 -11.64
N SER A 217 -4.77 -0.23 -12.70
CA SER A 217 -4.66 -1.68 -12.79
C SER A 217 -3.25 -2.07 -13.18
N VAL A 218 -2.79 -3.21 -12.69
CA VAL A 218 -1.48 -3.73 -13.08
C VAL A 218 -1.50 -4.19 -14.54
N ILE A 219 -0.37 -4.00 -15.23
CA ILE A 219 -0.12 -4.52 -16.57
C ILE A 219 0.90 -5.64 -16.50
N TYR A 220 0.62 -6.73 -17.22
CA TYR A 220 1.45 -7.93 -17.30
C TYR A 220 2.36 -7.87 -18.52
N ASN A 221 3.66 -8.15 -18.32
CA ASN A 221 4.67 -8.27 -19.36
C ASN A 221 5.51 -9.52 -19.15
#